data_AF-Q8KTU6-F1
#
_entry.id   AF-Q8KTU6-F1
#
_cell.length_a   1.000
_cell.length_b   1.000
_cell.length_c   1.000
_cell.angle_alpha   90.00
_cell.angle_beta   90.00
_cell.angle_gamma   90.00
#
_symmetry.space_group_name_H-M   'P 1'
#
loop_
_entity.id
_entity.type
_entity.pdbx_description
1 polymer ?
#
loop_
_entity_poly.entity_id
_entity_poly.type
_entity_poly.pdbx_seq_one_letter_code
_entity_poly.pdbx_strand_id
1 'polypeptide(L)'
;MTFKHYDVVRAASPSDLADALAQKIREGWQPYGGPFSSYTDDGAALIQAIVAEGDVSTPVVVKPTGGEGAVISATSAPGYYFVVVLAGQSNGMSYGEGLPLPETYDRPDPRIKQLARRSTVTPGGAACKYNDIIPADHCLHDVQDMSRLNHPKADLSKGQYGTVGQGLHIAKKLLPFIPANAGILLVPCCRGGSAFTTGADGTYSDASGASENSARWGVDKPLYKDLIGRTKAALKKNPKNVLFAVVWMQGEFDFGGTPVNHAAQFGALVDKFRADLADMAGQCVGGSAGGVPWICGDTTYFWKQKNESTYQTVYGSYKNKTEKNIHFVPFMTDENGVNVPTNKPEEDPDIPGIGYYGSKWRDSSATWTSQDRASHFSTWARRGIISDRLATAILIHAGRTTVKVDAPYF
;
A
#
# COMPACT_ATOMS: atom_id res chain seq x y z
N MET A 1 -10.03 -10.26 -20.63
CA MET A 1 -10.11 -11.41 -19.70
C MET A 1 -9.37 -11.01 -18.44
N THR A 2 -10.02 -11.07 -17.28
CA THR A 2 -9.45 -10.58 -16.02
C THR A 2 -9.31 -11.77 -15.08
N PHE A 3 -8.08 -12.22 -14.88
CA PHE A 3 -7.77 -13.34 -14.00
C PHE A 3 -8.02 -12.94 -12.54
N LYS A 4 -8.62 -13.84 -11.76
CA LYS A 4 -8.95 -13.60 -10.34
C LYS A 4 -7.86 -14.09 -9.39
N HIS A 5 -7.06 -15.06 -9.85
CA HIS A 5 -6.00 -15.68 -9.07
C HIS A 5 -4.70 -15.69 -9.87
N TYR A 6 -3.61 -15.47 -9.16
CA TYR A 6 -2.24 -15.46 -9.68
C TYR A 6 -1.39 -16.35 -8.78
N ASP A 7 -0.58 -17.19 -9.38
CA ASP A 7 0.37 -18.07 -8.68
C ASP A 7 1.61 -18.27 -9.56
N VAL A 8 2.63 -18.95 -9.04
CA VAL A 8 3.87 -19.24 -9.76
C VAL A 8 4.26 -20.70 -9.58
N VAL A 9 4.68 -21.33 -10.67
CA VAL A 9 5.34 -22.63 -10.64
C VAL A 9 6.84 -22.40 -10.68
N ARG A 10 7.58 -23.07 -9.79
CA ARG A 10 9.04 -23.05 -9.76
C ARG A 10 9.56 -24.48 -9.92
N ALA A 11 10.60 -24.64 -10.72
CA ALA A 11 11.18 -25.93 -11.03
C ALA A 11 12.69 -25.81 -11.29
N ALA A 12 13.47 -26.85 -10.97
CA ALA A 12 14.91 -26.87 -11.17
C ALA A 12 15.32 -27.22 -12.62
N SER A 13 14.41 -27.80 -13.41
CA SER A 13 14.67 -28.20 -14.79
C SER A 13 13.44 -27.97 -15.70
N PRO A 14 13.63 -27.90 -17.03
CA PRO A 14 12.51 -27.78 -17.97
C PRO A 14 11.48 -28.93 -17.87
N SER A 15 11.93 -30.15 -17.58
CA SER A 15 11.04 -31.31 -17.40
C SER A 15 10.18 -31.17 -16.14
N ASP A 16 10.79 -30.78 -15.02
CA ASP A 16 10.05 -30.57 -13.76
C ASP A 16 9.03 -29.43 -13.90
N LEU A 17 9.39 -28.39 -14.67
CA LEU A 17 8.47 -27.30 -14.97
C LEU A 17 7.27 -27.79 -15.80
N ALA A 18 7.52 -28.61 -16.81
CA ALA A 18 6.47 -29.17 -17.65
C ALA A 18 5.49 -30.04 -16.83
N ASP A 19 6.01 -30.88 -15.92
CA ASP A 19 5.20 -31.74 -15.06
C ASP A 19 4.36 -30.93 -14.06
N ALA A 20 4.97 -29.94 -13.41
CA ALA A 20 4.29 -29.07 -12.46
C ALA A 20 3.23 -28.19 -13.16
N LEU A 21 3.49 -27.72 -14.38
CA LEU A 21 2.50 -27.00 -15.19
C LEU A 21 1.36 -27.91 -15.63
N ALA A 22 1.64 -29.14 -16.05
CA ALA A 22 0.60 -30.10 -16.40
C ALA A 22 -0.34 -30.38 -15.21
N GLN A 23 0.21 -30.45 -13.99
CA GLN A 23 -0.60 -30.53 -12.78
C GLN A 23 -1.46 -29.28 -12.57
N LYS A 24 -0.87 -28.09 -12.63
CA LYS A 24 -1.58 -26.82 -12.43
C LYS A 24 -2.68 -26.60 -13.47
N ILE A 25 -2.46 -27.03 -14.71
CA ILE A 25 -3.48 -26.99 -15.77
C ILE A 25 -4.67 -27.90 -15.43
N ARG A 26 -4.43 -29.08 -14.88
CA ARG A 26 -5.51 -29.96 -14.38
C ARG A 26 -6.27 -29.35 -13.20
N GLU A 27 -5.62 -28.50 -12.42
CA GLU A 27 -6.20 -27.75 -11.29
C GLU A 27 -6.91 -26.45 -11.73
N GLY A 28 -7.04 -26.19 -13.04
CA GLY A 28 -7.76 -25.03 -13.58
C GLY A 28 -6.93 -23.76 -13.72
N TRP A 29 -5.61 -23.86 -13.60
CA TRP A 29 -4.68 -22.77 -13.89
C TRP A 29 -4.25 -22.76 -15.36
N GLN A 30 -3.77 -21.62 -15.84
CA GLN A 30 -3.12 -21.52 -17.15
C GLN A 30 -1.84 -20.70 -17.08
N PRO A 31 -0.81 -21.02 -17.89
CA PRO A 31 0.40 -20.20 -18.00
C PRO A 31 0.07 -18.76 -18.40
N TYR A 32 0.72 -17.82 -17.75
CA TYR A 32 0.64 -16.40 -18.05
C TYR A 32 2.01 -15.88 -18.47
N GLY A 33 2.16 -15.60 -19.78
CA GLY A 33 3.45 -15.27 -20.39
C GLY A 33 4.39 -16.48 -20.51
N GLY A 34 5.64 -16.23 -20.90
CA GLY A 34 6.68 -17.26 -20.99
C GLY A 34 7.41 -17.51 -19.66
N PRO A 35 8.02 -18.69 -19.48
CA PRO A 35 8.82 -18.97 -18.30
C PRO A 35 10.12 -18.17 -18.33
N PHE A 36 10.64 -17.82 -17.16
CA PHE A 36 11.93 -17.14 -17.02
C PHE A 36 12.79 -17.84 -15.98
N SER A 37 14.10 -17.73 -16.13
CA SER A 37 15.07 -18.27 -15.18
C SER A 37 15.40 -17.25 -14.09
N SER A 38 15.30 -17.64 -12.83
CA SER A 38 15.86 -16.93 -11.68
C SER A 38 17.03 -17.71 -11.10
N TYR A 39 18.09 -17.02 -10.71
CA TYR A 39 19.18 -17.62 -9.94
C TYR A 39 19.00 -17.23 -8.47
N THR A 40 18.92 -18.22 -7.59
CA THR A 40 18.89 -18.07 -6.14
C THR A 40 20.09 -18.78 -5.52
N ASP A 41 20.33 -18.59 -4.22
CA ASP A 41 21.39 -19.30 -3.48
C ASP A 41 21.25 -20.83 -3.57
N ASP A 42 20.04 -21.34 -3.88
CA ASP A 42 19.73 -22.76 -4.09
C ASP A 42 19.92 -23.25 -5.55
N GLY A 43 20.45 -22.41 -6.46
CA GLY A 43 20.69 -22.74 -7.87
C GLY A 43 19.74 -22.06 -8.88
N ALA A 44 19.82 -22.47 -10.15
CA ALA A 44 18.97 -21.97 -11.22
C ALA A 44 17.56 -22.57 -11.11
N ALA A 45 16.53 -21.72 -11.06
CA ALA A 45 15.14 -22.12 -11.06
C ALA A 45 14.40 -21.51 -12.26
N LEU A 46 13.62 -22.33 -12.96
CA LEU A 46 12.66 -21.89 -13.96
C LEU A 46 11.35 -21.52 -13.26
N ILE A 47 10.84 -20.34 -13.56
CA ILE A 47 9.62 -19.79 -12.99
C ILE A 47 8.61 -19.52 -14.10
N GLN A 48 7.40 -20.07 -13.96
CA GLN A 48 6.26 -19.77 -14.82
C GLN A 48 5.15 -19.15 -13.99
N ALA A 49 4.74 -17.92 -14.33
CA ALA A 49 3.52 -17.35 -13.78
C ALA A 49 2.30 -18.10 -14.31
N ILE A 50 1.32 -18.34 -13.46
CA ILE A 50 0.07 -19.00 -13.79
C ILE A 50 -1.11 -18.18 -13.25
N VAL A 51 -2.24 -18.27 -13.93
CA VAL A 51 -3.45 -17.51 -13.63
C VAL A 51 -4.68 -18.41 -13.67
N ALA A 52 -5.74 -18.05 -12.93
CA ALA A 52 -7.02 -18.76 -12.98
C ALA A 52 -8.21 -17.79 -12.90
N GLU A 53 -9.31 -18.17 -13.55
CA GLU A 53 -10.56 -17.38 -13.58
C GLU A 53 -11.63 -17.85 -12.57
N GLY A 54 -11.54 -19.10 -12.06
CA GLY A 54 -12.49 -19.73 -11.12
C GLY A 54 -11.94 -19.96 -9.70
N ASP A 55 -12.79 -20.41 -8.77
CA ASP A 55 -12.42 -20.73 -7.38
C ASP A 55 -11.38 -21.86 -7.35
N VAL A 56 -10.13 -21.52 -7.01
CA VAL A 56 -9.06 -22.51 -6.89
C VAL A 56 -9.10 -23.14 -5.49
N SER A 57 -9.29 -24.45 -5.43
CA SER A 57 -9.57 -25.19 -4.20
C SER A 57 -8.38 -25.45 -3.27
N THR A 58 -7.13 -25.14 -3.65
CA THR A 58 -5.95 -25.53 -2.85
C THR A 58 -4.73 -24.61 -3.02
N PRO A 59 -4.16 -24.06 -1.94
CA PRO A 59 -2.76 -23.63 -1.92
C PRO A 59 -1.84 -24.86 -1.98
N VAL A 60 -0.70 -24.76 -2.67
CA VAL A 60 0.21 -25.88 -2.95
C VAL A 60 0.89 -26.41 -1.69
N VAL A 61 0.87 -27.74 -1.54
CA VAL A 61 1.78 -28.54 -0.71
C VAL A 61 2.95 -28.98 -1.60
N VAL A 62 4.17 -28.53 -1.28
CA VAL A 62 5.39 -29.06 -1.91
C VAL A 62 5.81 -30.32 -1.15
N LYS A 63 5.83 -31.47 -1.81
CA LYS A 63 6.54 -32.67 -1.32
C LYS A 63 7.89 -32.75 -2.02
N PRO A 64 9.03 -32.55 -1.33
CA PRO A 64 10.32 -32.94 -1.86
C PRO A 64 10.38 -34.48 -1.93
N THR A 65 10.79 -35.02 -3.08
CA THR A 65 11.20 -36.42 -3.19
C THR A 65 12.47 -36.64 -2.38
N GLY A 66 12.42 -37.50 -1.35
CA GLY A 66 13.62 -38.14 -0.79
C GLY A 66 14.09 -37.72 0.62
N GLY A 67 13.21 -37.30 1.53
CA GLY A 67 13.59 -37.11 2.94
C GLY A 67 12.37 -36.88 3.82
N GLU A 68 12.44 -37.28 5.10
CA GLU A 68 11.34 -37.17 6.07
C GLU A 68 10.66 -35.80 6.00
N GLY A 69 9.36 -35.83 5.71
CA GLY A 69 8.60 -34.65 5.31
C GLY A 69 8.51 -33.61 6.42
N ALA A 70 9.24 -32.50 6.24
CA ALA A 70 8.91 -31.26 6.93
C ALA A 70 7.69 -30.64 6.25
N VAL A 71 6.55 -30.68 6.92
CA VAL A 71 5.38 -29.88 6.58
C VAL A 71 5.79 -28.41 6.65
N ILE A 72 6.02 -27.75 5.51
CA ILE A 72 6.06 -26.28 5.50
C ILE A 72 4.62 -25.82 5.63
N SER A 73 4.14 -25.78 6.88
CA SER A 73 2.83 -25.27 7.21
C SER A 73 2.75 -23.83 6.73
N ALA A 74 1.82 -23.55 5.81
CA ALA A 74 1.39 -22.21 5.45
C ALA A 74 0.72 -21.56 6.67
N THR A 75 1.50 -21.08 7.65
CA THR A 75 1.04 -20.31 8.83
C THR A 75 2.17 -19.80 9.74
N SER A 76 3.46 -20.01 9.46
CA SER A 76 4.51 -19.42 10.31
C SER A 76 4.52 -17.89 10.18
N ALA A 77 4.56 -17.18 11.32
CA ALA A 77 4.72 -15.74 11.34
C ALA A 77 5.96 -15.32 10.53
N PRO A 78 5.92 -14.22 9.76
CA PRO A 78 7.08 -13.76 9.01
C PRO A 78 8.34 -13.60 9.88
N GLY A 79 9.48 -14.09 9.39
CA GLY A 79 10.77 -13.94 10.05
C GLY A 79 11.30 -12.51 10.02
N TYR A 80 10.82 -11.68 9.09
CA TYR A 80 11.06 -10.24 8.98
C TYR A 80 10.05 -9.59 8.02
N TYR A 81 10.09 -8.26 7.90
CA TYR A 81 9.16 -7.49 7.07
C TYR A 81 9.86 -6.54 6.10
N PHE A 82 9.34 -6.46 4.89
CA PHE A 82 9.51 -5.28 4.04
C PHE A 82 8.54 -4.21 4.51
N VAL A 83 9.07 -3.06 4.91
CA VAL A 83 8.33 -1.96 5.50
C VAL A 83 7.92 -0.98 4.40
N VAL A 84 6.61 -0.72 4.27
CA VAL A 84 6.05 0.26 3.34
C VAL A 84 5.35 1.35 4.15
N VAL A 85 5.85 2.58 4.03
CA VAL A 85 5.28 3.74 4.72
C VAL A 85 4.20 4.37 3.85
N LEU A 86 3.06 4.72 4.42
CA LEU A 86 1.95 5.38 3.75
C LEU A 86 1.75 6.75 4.41
N ALA A 87 1.93 7.84 3.66
CA ALA A 87 1.83 9.19 4.19
C ALA A 87 1.20 10.16 3.19
N GLY A 88 0.73 11.30 3.70
CA GLY A 88 0.04 12.33 2.93
C GLY A 88 -1.34 12.64 3.51
N GLN A 89 -2.34 12.86 2.64
CA GLN A 89 -3.69 13.22 3.05
C GLN A 89 -4.76 12.22 2.61
N SER A 90 -6.01 12.68 2.41
CA SER A 90 -7.20 11.85 2.21
C SER A 90 -7.05 10.82 1.09
N ASN A 91 -6.50 11.20 -0.07
CA ASN A 91 -6.29 10.25 -1.16
C ASN A 91 -5.20 9.21 -0.86
N GLY A 92 -4.30 9.45 0.09
CA GLY A 92 -3.33 8.46 0.58
C GLY A 92 -3.88 7.44 1.59
N MET A 93 -5.15 7.56 2.01
CA MET A 93 -5.74 6.74 3.07
C MET A 93 -7.18 6.31 2.78
N SER A 94 -7.88 5.84 3.80
CA SER A 94 -9.23 5.27 3.72
C SER A 94 -10.31 6.33 3.47
N TYR A 95 -10.39 6.82 2.25
CA TYR A 95 -11.44 7.74 1.79
C TYR A 95 -12.33 7.14 0.71
N GLY A 96 -12.12 5.87 0.30
CA GLY A 96 -13.03 5.15 -0.58
C GLY A 96 -14.35 4.89 0.12
N GLU A 97 -15.45 5.34 -0.49
CA GLU A 97 -16.77 5.34 0.15
C GLU A 97 -17.60 4.08 -0.09
N GLY A 98 -17.35 3.33 -1.15
CA GLY A 98 -18.03 2.06 -1.39
C GLY A 98 -17.75 1.00 -0.31
N LEU A 99 -18.67 0.04 -0.20
CA LEU A 99 -18.73 -0.95 0.87
C LEU A 99 -17.46 -1.82 0.95
N PRO A 100 -16.86 -1.99 2.14
CA PRO A 100 -15.78 -2.95 2.35
C PRO A 100 -16.22 -4.41 2.13
N LEU A 101 -15.31 -5.23 1.60
CA LEU A 101 -15.50 -6.65 1.27
C LEU A 101 -14.45 -7.53 1.97
N PRO A 102 -14.45 -7.60 3.31
CA PRO A 102 -13.41 -8.27 4.11
C PRO A 102 -13.37 -9.79 3.93
N GLU A 103 -14.42 -10.38 3.38
CA GLU A 103 -14.41 -11.80 2.99
C GLU A 103 -13.80 -12.03 1.61
N THR A 104 -13.54 -11.01 0.79
CA THR A 104 -13.01 -11.18 -0.58
C THR A 104 -11.85 -10.22 -0.86
N TYR A 105 -12.11 -9.12 -1.57
CA TYR A 105 -11.10 -8.17 -2.06
C TYR A 105 -10.31 -7.50 -0.92
N ASP A 106 -10.98 -7.28 0.21
CA ASP A 106 -10.43 -6.57 1.37
C ASP A 106 -9.96 -7.52 2.47
N ARG A 107 -9.93 -8.84 2.19
CA ARG A 107 -9.54 -9.86 3.16
C ARG A 107 -8.13 -9.63 3.69
N PRO A 108 -7.91 -9.56 5.02
CA PRO A 108 -6.57 -9.51 5.60
C PRO A 108 -5.72 -10.73 5.17
N ASP A 109 -4.41 -10.54 5.07
CA ASP A 109 -3.45 -11.61 4.80
C ASP A 109 -2.58 -11.86 6.05
N PRO A 110 -2.29 -13.12 6.43
CA PRO A 110 -1.45 -13.42 7.59
C PRO A 110 -0.04 -12.81 7.55
N ARG A 111 0.52 -12.54 6.37
CA ARG A 111 1.86 -11.95 6.15
C ARG A 111 1.83 -10.44 5.99
N ILE A 112 0.64 -9.80 5.94
CA ILE A 112 0.50 -8.35 5.83
C ILE A 112 0.04 -7.78 7.17
N LYS A 113 0.88 -6.93 7.74
CA LYS A 113 0.68 -6.30 9.05
C LYS A 113 0.71 -4.79 8.92
N GLN A 114 0.28 -4.10 9.97
CA GLN A 114 0.43 -2.65 10.13
C GLN A 114 0.90 -2.30 11.55
N LEU A 115 1.48 -1.11 11.71
CA LEU A 115 1.68 -0.53 13.03
C LEU A 115 0.39 0.10 13.56
N ALA A 116 -0.06 -0.36 14.73
CA ALA A 116 -1.26 0.13 15.38
C ALA A 116 -1.16 1.59 15.84
N ARG A 117 -2.30 2.30 15.78
CA ARG A 117 -2.55 3.59 16.44
C ARG A 117 -3.76 3.59 17.37
N ARG A 118 -4.89 3.07 16.90
CA ARG A 118 -6.15 2.93 17.67
C ARG A 118 -5.94 2.11 18.94
N SER A 119 -6.90 2.20 19.87
CA SER A 119 -6.91 1.38 21.10
C SER A 119 -7.30 -0.08 20.87
N THR A 120 -7.92 -0.40 19.73
CA THR A 120 -8.29 -1.76 19.32
C THR A 120 -7.91 -2.02 17.87
N VAL A 121 -7.65 -3.29 17.52
CA VAL A 121 -7.25 -3.75 16.18
C VAL A 121 -8.34 -3.45 15.15
N THR A 122 -9.58 -3.71 15.51
CA THR A 122 -10.80 -3.35 14.75
C THR A 122 -11.77 -2.66 15.72
N PRO A 123 -12.81 -1.94 15.24
CA PRO A 123 -13.83 -1.39 16.13
C PRO A 123 -14.47 -2.48 16.99
N GLY A 124 -14.36 -2.37 18.33
CA GLY A 124 -14.86 -3.38 19.28
C GLY A 124 -14.03 -4.67 19.35
N GLY A 125 -12.90 -4.75 18.63
CA GLY A 125 -12.02 -5.91 18.61
C GLY A 125 -11.00 -5.94 19.75
N ALA A 126 -9.99 -6.80 19.60
CA ALA A 126 -8.91 -6.95 20.57
C ALA A 126 -8.15 -5.63 20.80
N ALA A 127 -7.72 -5.38 22.04
CA ALA A 127 -6.93 -4.20 22.38
C ALA A 127 -5.55 -4.23 21.69
N CYS A 128 -5.05 -3.07 21.31
CA CYS A 128 -3.69 -2.88 20.83
C CYS A 128 -3.11 -1.57 21.35
N LYS A 129 -1.77 -1.50 21.42
CA LYS A 129 -1.03 -0.30 21.81
C LYS A 129 -0.41 0.36 20.58
N TYR A 130 -0.09 1.64 20.72
CA TYR A 130 0.64 2.38 19.69
C TYR A 130 1.92 1.63 19.27
N ASN A 131 2.09 1.41 17.97
CA ASN A 131 3.17 0.65 17.34
C ASN A 131 3.21 -0.86 17.64
N ASP A 132 2.12 -1.47 18.11
CA ASP A 132 1.96 -2.93 18.03
C ASP A 132 1.86 -3.38 16.58
N ILE A 133 2.42 -4.55 16.26
CA ILE A 133 2.27 -5.18 14.95
C ILE A 133 0.94 -5.93 14.97
N ILE A 134 -0.02 -5.46 14.18
CA ILE A 134 -1.38 -6.01 14.10
C ILE A 134 -1.72 -6.40 12.65
N PRO A 135 -2.75 -7.22 12.40
CA PRO A 135 -3.24 -7.45 11.05
C PRO A 135 -3.56 -6.14 10.31
N ALA A 136 -3.21 -6.08 9.01
CA ALA A 136 -3.67 -5.02 8.14
C ALA A 136 -5.00 -5.39 7.49
N ASP A 137 -5.93 -4.44 7.42
CA ASP A 137 -7.19 -4.57 6.69
C ASP A 137 -7.45 -3.33 5.80
N HIS A 138 -8.66 -3.19 5.27
CA HIS A 138 -9.02 -2.10 4.37
C HIS A 138 -9.00 -0.71 5.00
N CYS A 139 -9.06 -0.59 6.33
CA CYS A 139 -9.15 0.69 7.04
C CYS A 139 -8.00 0.83 8.06
N LEU A 140 -6.83 1.19 7.54
CA LEU A 140 -5.57 1.25 8.30
C LEU A 140 -5.56 2.31 9.42
N HIS A 141 -4.63 2.15 10.36
CA HIS A 141 -4.45 2.98 11.56
C HIS A 141 -3.68 4.30 11.26
N ASP A 142 -4.15 5.06 10.27
CA ASP A 142 -3.68 6.40 9.95
C ASP A 142 -3.91 7.40 11.10
N VAL A 143 -3.39 8.63 11.00
CA VAL A 143 -3.55 9.66 12.06
C VAL A 143 -5.02 10.00 12.30
N GLN A 144 -5.82 9.99 11.22
CA GLN A 144 -7.27 10.13 11.29
C GLN A 144 -7.95 8.76 11.25
N ASP A 145 -8.82 8.50 12.22
CA ASP A 145 -9.56 7.25 12.32
C ASP A 145 -10.83 7.29 11.45
N MET A 146 -10.81 6.56 10.33
CA MET A 146 -11.95 6.46 9.42
C MET A 146 -12.84 5.23 9.68
N SER A 147 -12.51 4.42 10.70
CA SER A 147 -13.15 3.13 10.93
C SER A 147 -14.58 3.21 11.45
N ARG A 148 -15.01 4.39 11.89
CA ARG A 148 -16.36 4.64 12.40
C ARG A 148 -17.31 5.21 11.34
N LEU A 149 -16.80 5.60 10.17
CA LEU A 149 -17.60 6.16 9.08
C LEU A 149 -18.17 5.03 8.20
N ASN A 150 -19.09 4.26 8.75
CA ASN A 150 -19.61 3.05 8.13
C ASN A 150 -20.47 3.32 6.90
N HIS A 151 -20.39 2.43 5.91
CA HIS A 151 -21.30 2.44 4.77
C HIS A 151 -22.72 2.08 5.22
N PRO A 152 -23.81 2.72 4.74
CA PRO A 152 -25.18 2.42 5.20
C PRO A 152 -25.69 1.00 4.89
N LYS A 153 -25.01 0.27 4.01
CA LYS A 153 -25.27 -1.16 3.73
C LYS A 153 -24.33 -2.12 4.47
N ALA A 154 -23.52 -1.62 5.40
CA ALA A 154 -22.54 -2.44 6.10
C ALA A 154 -23.20 -3.38 7.11
N ASP A 155 -22.77 -4.64 7.08
CA ASP A 155 -22.93 -5.59 8.17
C ASP A 155 -21.66 -5.59 9.02
N LEU A 156 -21.73 -4.93 10.19
CA LEU A 156 -20.58 -4.81 11.08
C LEU A 156 -20.15 -6.15 11.69
N SER A 157 -21.06 -7.14 11.77
CA SER A 157 -20.72 -8.48 12.24
C SER A 157 -19.75 -9.20 11.27
N LYS A 158 -19.73 -8.77 10.01
CA LYS A 158 -18.80 -9.25 8.98
C LYS A 158 -17.53 -8.42 8.87
N GLY A 159 -17.32 -7.45 9.76
CA GLY A 159 -16.15 -6.56 9.71
C GLY A 159 -16.22 -5.50 8.60
N GLN A 160 -17.40 -5.19 8.06
CA GLN A 160 -17.59 -4.17 7.01
C GLN A 160 -17.58 -2.73 7.53
N TYR A 161 -16.67 -2.41 8.45
CA TYR A 161 -16.62 -1.12 9.10
C TYR A 161 -15.88 -0.07 8.26
N GLY A 162 -16.19 1.21 8.48
CA GLY A 162 -15.48 2.35 7.94
C GLY A 162 -15.54 2.52 6.41
N THR A 163 -14.43 3.03 5.89
CA THR A 163 -14.12 3.32 4.48
C THR A 163 -12.91 2.51 4.03
N VAL A 164 -12.59 2.52 2.73
CA VAL A 164 -11.53 1.68 2.16
C VAL A 164 -10.33 2.52 1.70
N GLY A 165 -9.12 2.08 2.07
CA GLY A 165 -7.83 2.62 1.62
C GLY A 165 -7.05 1.63 0.76
N GLN A 166 -6.10 2.13 -0.03
CA GLN A 166 -5.31 1.33 -0.97
C GLN A 166 -4.14 0.58 -0.32
N GLY A 167 -3.77 0.87 0.92
CA GLY A 167 -2.55 0.34 1.55
C GLY A 167 -2.50 -1.19 1.62
N LEU A 168 -3.61 -1.85 2.01
CA LEU A 168 -3.73 -3.30 1.97
C LEU A 168 -3.54 -3.85 0.56
N HIS A 169 -4.14 -3.20 -0.44
CA HIS A 169 -4.12 -3.66 -1.82
C HIS A 169 -2.73 -3.50 -2.46
N ILE A 170 -2.01 -2.43 -2.13
CA ILE A 170 -0.59 -2.27 -2.48
C ILE A 170 0.20 -3.46 -1.90
N ALA A 171 0.06 -3.72 -0.59
CA ALA A 171 0.79 -4.80 0.07
C ALA A 171 0.49 -6.18 -0.53
N LYS A 172 -0.77 -6.49 -0.83
CA LYS A 172 -1.17 -7.73 -1.50
C LYS A 172 -0.51 -7.90 -2.87
N LYS A 173 -0.36 -6.81 -3.63
CA LYS A 173 0.29 -6.82 -4.94
C LYS A 173 1.81 -6.94 -4.86
N LEU A 174 2.41 -6.56 -3.73
CA LEU A 174 3.85 -6.73 -3.47
C LEU A 174 4.19 -8.11 -2.92
N LEU A 175 3.27 -8.75 -2.19
CA LEU A 175 3.52 -10.00 -1.46
C LEU A 175 4.09 -11.16 -2.32
N PRO A 176 3.66 -11.35 -3.59
CA PRO A 176 4.23 -12.40 -4.46
C PRO A 176 5.70 -12.18 -4.84
N PHE A 177 6.22 -10.96 -4.67
CA PHE A 177 7.57 -10.56 -5.10
C PHE A 177 8.58 -10.53 -3.96
N ILE A 178 8.19 -10.90 -2.73
CA ILE A 178 9.09 -11.00 -1.58
C ILE A 178 9.30 -12.46 -1.14
N PRO A 179 10.39 -12.79 -0.44
CA PRO A 179 10.64 -14.14 0.08
C PRO A 179 9.48 -14.70 0.91
N ALA A 180 9.24 -16.01 0.82
CA ALA A 180 8.11 -16.66 1.48
C ALA A 180 8.12 -16.52 3.01
N ASN A 181 9.32 -16.43 3.62
CA ASN A 181 9.50 -16.21 5.05
C ASN A 181 9.40 -14.71 5.46
N ALA A 182 9.23 -13.79 4.51
CA ALA A 182 9.07 -12.36 4.77
C ALA A 182 7.59 -11.94 4.69
N GLY A 183 7.25 -10.83 5.34
CA GLY A 183 5.93 -10.19 5.27
C GLY A 183 6.03 -8.74 4.79
N ILE A 184 4.88 -8.08 4.67
CA ILE A 184 4.80 -6.62 4.47
C ILE A 184 4.33 -5.98 5.77
N LEU A 185 5.06 -4.99 6.28
CA LEU A 185 4.64 -4.17 7.42
C LEU A 185 4.31 -2.76 6.94
N LEU A 186 3.03 -2.41 6.98
CA LEU A 186 2.54 -1.09 6.64
C LEU A 186 2.71 -0.12 7.81
N VAL A 187 3.14 1.10 7.49
CA VAL A 187 3.28 2.19 8.46
C VAL A 187 2.33 3.33 8.04
N PRO A 188 1.06 3.27 8.46
CA PRO A 188 0.07 4.30 8.11
C PRO A 188 0.27 5.57 8.93
N CYS A 189 0.43 6.70 8.23
CA CYS A 189 0.76 8.02 8.77
C CYS A 189 0.00 9.15 8.02
N CYS A 190 -1.07 8.83 7.29
CA CYS A 190 -1.84 9.82 6.54
C CYS A 190 -2.79 10.62 7.44
N ARG A 191 -3.18 11.80 6.97
CA ARG A 191 -4.20 12.64 7.60
C ARG A 191 -5.04 13.40 6.58
N GLY A 192 -6.34 13.11 6.47
CA GLY A 192 -7.24 13.86 5.59
C GLY A 192 -7.18 15.37 5.84
N GLY A 193 -7.21 16.20 4.79
CA GLY A 193 -7.16 17.66 4.92
C GLY A 193 -5.86 18.25 5.48
N SER A 194 -4.79 17.46 5.59
CA SER A 194 -3.47 17.99 5.95
C SER A 194 -2.79 18.68 4.77
N ALA A 195 -1.99 19.72 5.05
CA ALA A 195 -1.24 20.47 4.05
C ALA A 195 0.12 20.91 4.59
N PHE A 196 1.02 21.38 3.72
CA PHE A 196 2.23 22.08 4.18
C PHE A 196 1.94 23.55 4.54
N THR A 197 1.02 24.17 3.80
CA THR A 197 0.83 25.63 3.80
C THR A 197 -0.36 26.11 4.62
N THR A 198 -1.23 25.19 5.05
CA THR A 198 -2.36 25.45 5.94
C THR A 198 -2.55 24.32 6.96
N GLY A 199 -3.52 24.46 7.86
CA GLY A 199 -3.84 23.47 8.90
C GLY A 199 -3.11 23.74 10.23
N ALA A 200 -3.67 23.18 11.29
CA ALA A 200 -3.13 23.26 12.64
C ALA A 200 -1.93 22.32 12.82
N ASP A 201 -0.94 22.72 13.62
CA ASP A 201 0.19 21.86 13.96
C ASP A 201 -0.27 20.62 14.74
N GLY A 202 -1.17 20.82 15.70
CA GLY A 202 -1.55 19.81 16.69
C GLY A 202 -0.40 19.50 17.64
N THR A 203 -0.31 18.26 18.13
CA THR A 203 0.67 17.82 19.12
C THR A 203 1.23 16.45 18.78
N TYR A 204 2.40 16.12 19.33
CA TYR A 204 3.03 14.81 19.19
C TYR A 204 3.40 14.26 20.57
N SER A 205 3.21 12.96 20.77
CA SER A 205 3.65 12.22 21.96
C SER A 205 4.28 10.90 21.53
N ASP A 206 5.36 10.48 22.18
CA ASP A 206 5.99 9.18 21.91
C ASP A 206 5.07 7.99 22.26
N ALA A 207 4.08 8.20 23.12
CA ALA A 207 3.14 7.16 23.54
C ALA A 207 1.96 6.96 22.57
N SER A 208 1.61 7.97 21.77
CA SER A 208 0.38 7.95 20.93
C SER A 208 0.55 8.52 19.52
N GLY A 209 1.71 9.07 19.19
CA GLY A 209 1.99 9.73 17.92
C GLY A 209 1.39 11.12 17.81
N ALA A 210 1.16 11.56 16.56
CA ALA A 210 0.46 12.79 16.26
C ALA A 210 -1.00 12.76 16.74
N SER A 211 -1.50 13.89 17.24
CA SER A 211 -2.89 14.06 17.63
C SER A 211 -3.82 14.18 16.41
N GLU A 212 -5.09 13.83 16.58
CA GLU A 212 -6.09 13.84 15.50
C GLU A 212 -6.26 15.21 14.81
N ASN A 213 -6.03 16.31 15.54
CA ASN A 213 -6.08 17.67 15.02
C ASN A 213 -4.77 18.15 14.34
N SER A 214 -3.72 17.33 14.29
CA SER A 214 -2.52 17.65 13.52
C SER A 214 -2.83 17.60 12.03
N ALA A 215 -2.81 18.75 11.36
CA ALA A 215 -3.13 18.91 9.95
C ALA A 215 -2.03 19.67 9.17
N ARG A 216 -0.84 19.86 9.78
CA ARG A 216 0.30 20.53 9.18
C ARG A 216 1.45 19.56 8.94
N TRP A 217 1.82 19.37 7.68
CA TRP A 217 3.09 18.75 7.28
C TRP A 217 4.22 19.77 7.30
N GLY A 218 5.44 19.28 7.49
CA GLY A 218 6.65 20.10 7.51
C GLY A 218 7.67 19.54 8.49
N VAL A 219 8.94 19.94 8.33
CA VAL A 219 10.01 19.56 9.26
C VAL A 219 9.62 19.95 10.69
N ASP A 220 9.89 19.05 11.64
CA ASP A 220 9.60 19.17 13.07
C ASP A 220 8.12 19.30 13.47
N LYS A 221 7.19 19.27 12.50
CA LYS A 221 5.74 19.24 12.77
C LYS A 221 5.31 17.88 13.32
N PRO A 222 4.21 17.80 14.09
CA PRO A 222 3.73 16.54 14.63
C PRO A 222 3.54 15.42 13.62
N LEU A 223 3.00 15.71 12.43
CA LEU A 223 2.84 14.71 11.36
C LEU A 223 4.19 14.18 10.86
N TYR A 224 5.22 15.03 10.79
CA TYR A 224 6.57 14.60 10.43
C TYR A 224 7.21 13.75 11.54
N LYS A 225 7.09 14.16 12.80
CA LYS A 225 7.58 13.40 13.96
C LYS A 225 6.94 12.01 14.03
N ASP A 226 5.65 11.94 13.74
CA ASP A 226 4.90 10.69 13.63
C ASP A 226 5.40 9.81 12.48
N LEU A 227 5.57 10.37 11.28
CA LEU A 227 6.14 9.70 10.11
C LEU A 227 7.50 9.06 10.40
N ILE A 228 8.48 9.84 10.87
CA ILE A 228 9.82 9.34 11.14
C ILE A 228 9.84 8.39 12.34
N GLY A 229 9.12 8.73 13.42
CA GLY A 229 9.06 7.93 14.64
C GLY A 229 8.48 6.54 14.39
N ARG A 230 7.38 6.45 13.65
CA ARG A 230 6.74 5.16 13.31
C ARG A 230 7.56 4.35 12.31
N THR A 231 8.22 5.00 11.35
CA THR A 231 9.15 4.33 10.44
C THR A 231 10.29 3.68 11.23
N LYS A 232 10.94 4.45 12.12
CA LYS A 232 11.99 3.91 13.01
C LYS A 232 11.46 2.82 13.93
N ALA A 233 10.24 2.96 14.46
CA ALA A 233 9.63 1.92 15.29
C ALA A 233 9.45 0.61 14.50
N ALA A 234 9.00 0.66 13.25
CA ALA A 234 8.88 -0.52 12.39
C ALA A 234 10.23 -1.20 12.16
N LEU A 235 11.29 -0.43 11.86
CA LEU A 235 12.62 -0.98 11.60
C LEU A 235 13.26 -1.59 12.87
N LYS A 236 13.08 -0.94 14.03
CA LYS A 236 13.58 -1.45 15.33
C LYS A 236 12.95 -2.76 15.78
N LYS A 237 11.75 -3.13 15.29
CA LYS A 237 11.08 -4.39 15.67
C LYS A 237 11.91 -5.61 15.29
N ASN A 238 12.71 -5.53 14.23
CA ASN A 238 13.56 -6.63 13.77
C ASN A 238 14.70 -6.06 12.91
N PRO A 239 15.98 -6.35 13.20
CA PRO A 239 17.11 -5.83 12.43
C PRO A 239 17.13 -6.28 10.96
N LYS A 240 16.39 -7.33 10.60
CA LYS A 240 16.20 -7.78 9.22
C LYS A 240 15.07 -7.05 8.48
N ASN A 241 14.29 -6.20 9.15
CA ASN A 241 13.28 -5.40 8.46
C ASN A 241 13.95 -4.45 7.48
N VAL A 242 13.33 -4.27 6.30
CA VAL A 242 13.86 -3.41 5.23
C VAL A 242 12.84 -2.34 4.89
N LEU A 243 13.19 -1.06 5.05
CA LEU A 243 12.42 0.06 4.52
C LEU A 243 12.44 0.01 2.99
N PHE A 244 11.30 -0.35 2.43
CA PHE A 244 11.17 -0.69 1.02
C PHE A 244 10.71 0.50 0.17
N ALA A 245 9.74 1.28 0.66
CA ALA A 245 9.27 2.48 -0.02
C ALA A 245 8.52 3.43 0.94
N VAL A 246 8.44 4.70 0.55
CA VAL A 246 7.48 5.67 1.08
C VAL A 246 6.47 5.97 -0.02
N VAL A 247 5.20 5.65 0.21
CA VAL A 247 4.08 6.06 -0.64
C VAL A 247 3.56 7.39 -0.11
N TRP A 248 3.58 8.41 -0.96
CA TRP A 248 3.21 9.77 -0.63
C TRP A 248 2.07 10.24 -1.54
N MET A 249 0.92 10.58 -0.97
CA MET A 249 -0.22 11.14 -1.74
C MET A 249 -0.74 12.38 -1.04
N GLN A 250 -0.26 13.54 -1.48
CA GLN A 250 -0.54 14.81 -0.83
C GLN A 250 -0.50 15.98 -1.80
N GLY A 251 -1.27 17.02 -1.50
CA GLY A 251 -1.13 18.32 -2.15
C GLY A 251 -2.46 19.06 -2.30
N GLU A 252 -3.59 18.38 -2.20
CA GLU A 252 -4.89 18.96 -2.52
C GLU A 252 -5.24 20.15 -1.62
N PHE A 253 -4.95 20.08 -0.31
CA PHE A 253 -5.25 21.20 0.60
C PHE A 253 -4.24 22.35 0.51
N ASP A 254 -3.07 22.16 -0.11
CA ASP A 254 -2.17 23.27 -0.43
C ASP A 254 -2.74 24.19 -1.52
N PHE A 255 -3.78 23.75 -2.25
CA PHE A 255 -4.43 24.58 -3.28
C PHE A 255 -5.05 25.85 -2.71
N GLY A 256 -5.60 25.76 -1.50
CA GLY A 256 -6.19 26.90 -0.79
C GLY A 256 -5.21 27.67 0.11
N GLY A 257 -3.94 27.25 0.15
CA GLY A 257 -2.91 27.88 0.97
C GLY A 257 -1.95 28.74 0.13
N THR A 258 -0.65 28.46 0.23
CA THR A 258 0.39 29.11 -0.57
C THR A 258 1.09 28.08 -1.47
N PRO A 259 0.46 27.60 -2.56
CA PRO A 259 0.93 26.45 -3.35
C PRO A 259 2.40 26.53 -3.78
N VAL A 260 2.89 27.74 -4.05
CA VAL A 260 4.29 28.00 -4.43
C VAL A 260 5.33 27.52 -3.40
N ASN A 261 4.94 27.39 -2.14
CA ASN A 261 5.81 26.92 -1.05
C ASN A 261 5.84 25.39 -0.93
N HIS A 262 4.88 24.68 -1.55
CA HIS A 262 4.72 23.24 -1.41
C HIS A 262 6.01 22.49 -1.80
N ALA A 263 6.57 22.80 -2.97
CA ALA A 263 7.74 22.09 -3.51
C ALA A 263 8.96 22.18 -2.57
N ALA A 264 9.21 23.37 -2.01
CA ALA A 264 10.32 23.60 -1.09
C ALA A 264 10.10 22.86 0.25
N GLN A 265 8.88 22.91 0.79
CA GLN A 265 8.55 22.27 2.06
C GLN A 265 8.55 20.73 1.95
N PHE A 266 8.04 20.18 0.85
CA PHE A 266 8.14 18.75 0.54
C PHE A 266 9.61 18.31 0.40
N GLY A 267 10.41 19.06 -0.37
CA GLY A 267 11.84 18.77 -0.52
C GLY A 267 12.58 18.74 0.83
N ALA A 268 12.35 19.74 1.68
CA ALA A 268 12.93 19.80 3.02
C ALA A 268 12.48 18.62 3.91
N LEU A 269 11.21 18.20 3.82
CA LEU A 269 10.69 17.05 4.55
C LEU A 269 11.39 15.74 4.12
N VAL A 270 11.55 15.51 2.82
CA VAL A 270 12.25 14.32 2.28
C VAL A 270 13.72 14.31 2.71
N ASP A 271 14.40 15.45 2.55
CA ASP A 271 15.81 15.57 2.90
C ASP A 271 16.01 15.33 4.43
N LYS A 272 15.13 15.86 5.28
CA LYS A 272 15.14 15.61 6.73
C LYS A 272 14.82 14.15 7.08
N PHE A 273 13.80 13.55 6.46
CA PHE A 273 13.46 12.13 6.66
C PHE A 273 14.65 11.21 6.38
N ARG A 274 15.39 11.49 5.30
CA ARG A 274 16.58 10.73 4.95
C ARG A 274 17.73 10.94 5.93
N ALA A 275 17.99 12.19 6.32
CA ALA A 275 19.00 12.51 7.32
C ALA A 275 18.72 11.81 8.66
N ASP A 276 17.45 11.83 9.09
CA ASP A 276 17.05 11.19 10.34
C ASP A 276 17.11 9.67 10.29
N LEU A 277 17.16 9.03 9.11
CA LEU A 277 17.34 7.58 8.96
C LEU A 277 18.80 7.15 8.81
N ALA A 278 19.78 8.05 8.94
CA ALA A 278 21.19 7.72 8.76
C ALA A 278 21.68 6.58 9.68
N ASP A 279 21.18 6.52 10.92
CA ASP A 279 21.46 5.46 11.90
C ASP A 279 20.85 4.09 11.54
N MET A 280 19.94 4.04 10.56
CA MET A 280 19.25 2.85 10.09
C MET A 280 19.45 2.61 8.59
N ALA A 281 20.48 3.20 7.98
CA ALA A 281 20.75 3.09 6.55
C ALA A 281 20.90 1.63 6.08
N GLY A 282 21.47 0.75 6.92
CA GLY A 282 21.61 -0.68 6.62
C GLY A 282 20.27 -1.44 6.51
N GLN A 283 19.20 -0.88 7.07
CA GLN A 283 17.83 -1.40 6.94
C GLN A 283 17.04 -0.69 5.84
N CYS A 284 17.67 0.15 5.01
CA CYS A 284 17.01 0.77 3.86
C CYS A 284 17.31 -0.01 2.58
N VAL A 285 16.34 -0.13 1.68
CA VAL A 285 16.59 -0.72 0.35
C VAL A 285 17.72 0.04 -0.36
N GLY A 286 18.65 -0.71 -0.97
CA GLY A 286 19.87 -0.15 -1.55
C GLY A 286 20.95 0.27 -0.53
N GLY A 287 20.75 -0.03 0.76
CA GLY A 287 21.74 0.23 1.82
C GLY A 287 21.89 1.71 2.21
N SER A 288 20.94 2.57 1.83
CA SER A 288 20.94 3.98 2.20
C SER A 288 19.53 4.56 2.22
N ALA A 289 19.31 5.59 3.04
CA ALA A 289 18.03 6.30 3.05
C ALA A 289 17.72 7.00 1.69
N GLY A 290 18.75 7.34 0.91
CA GLY A 290 18.61 7.83 -0.46
C GLY A 290 18.10 6.75 -1.43
N GLY A 291 18.44 5.48 -1.18
CA GLY A 291 17.99 4.32 -1.96
C GLY A 291 16.51 3.99 -1.80
N VAL A 292 15.85 4.50 -0.75
CA VAL A 292 14.40 4.33 -0.54
C VAL A 292 13.62 5.23 -1.50
N PRO A 293 12.80 4.68 -2.42
CA PRO A 293 12.02 5.47 -3.33
C PRO A 293 10.83 6.13 -2.64
N TRP A 294 10.59 7.39 -2.97
CA TRP A 294 9.38 8.12 -2.64
C TRP A 294 8.42 8.04 -3.82
N ILE A 295 7.40 7.22 -3.70
CA ILE A 295 6.38 7.00 -4.72
C ILE A 295 5.26 8.02 -4.51
N CYS A 296 5.33 9.11 -5.26
CA CYS A 296 4.42 10.25 -5.17
C CYS A 296 3.23 10.03 -6.10
N GLY A 297 2.10 9.63 -5.54
CA GLY A 297 0.86 9.44 -6.29
C GLY A 297 0.21 10.75 -6.68
N ASP A 298 -0.40 10.76 -7.85
CA ASP A 298 -1.24 11.84 -8.36
C ASP A 298 -2.55 11.99 -7.55
N THR A 299 -3.42 12.89 -7.99
CA THR A 299 -4.75 13.13 -7.39
C THR A 299 -5.88 12.88 -8.40
N THR A 300 -7.12 13.11 -7.98
CA THR A 300 -8.29 12.93 -8.86
C THR A 300 -8.34 14.02 -9.93
N TYR A 301 -9.03 13.73 -11.04
CA TYR A 301 -9.27 14.70 -12.11
C TYR A 301 -9.94 15.99 -11.61
N PHE A 302 -10.76 15.90 -10.55
CA PHE A 302 -11.45 17.03 -9.93
C PHE A 302 -10.48 18.13 -9.52
N TRP A 303 -9.37 17.78 -8.87
CA TRP A 303 -8.42 18.78 -8.38
C TRP A 303 -7.70 19.49 -9.52
N LYS A 304 -7.31 18.75 -10.56
CA LYS A 304 -6.74 19.35 -11.77
C LYS A 304 -7.72 20.32 -12.45
N GLN A 305 -8.99 19.94 -12.56
CA GLN A 305 -10.03 20.79 -13.14
C GLN A 305 -10.38 22.00 -12.28
N LYS A 306 -10.31 21.85 -10.95
CA LYS A 306 -10.57 22.94 -9.99
C LYS A 306 -9.59 24.09 -10.16
N ASN A 307 -8.30 23.80 -10.35
CA ASN A 307 -7.30 24.79 -10.70
C ASN A 307 -6.06 24.14 -11.31
N GLU A 308 -5.94 24.20 -12.64
CA GLU A 308 -4.84 23.56 -13.36
C GLU A 308 -3.48 24.20 -13.04
N SER A 309 -3.40 25.53 -12.92
CA SER A 309 -2.15 26.23 -12.60
C SER A 309 -1.62 25.82 -11.23
N THR A 310 -2.49 25.74 -10.23
CA THR A 310 -2.16 25.28 -8.89
C THR A 310 -1.80 23.80 -8.88
N TYR A 311 -2.51 22.97 -9.64
CA TYR A 311 -2.14 21.56 -9.84
C TYR A 311 -0.73 21.42 -10.41
N GLN A 312 -0.36 22.19 -11.45
CA GLN A 312 1.01 22.14 -12.00
C GLN A 312 2.05 22.63 -10.98
N THR A 313 1.70 23.64 -10.18
CA THR A 313 2.58 24.13 -9.11
C THR A 313 2.86 23.06 -8.05
N VAL A 314 1.82 22.33 -7.64
CA VAL A 314 1.91 21.30 -6.57
C VAL A 314 2.37 19.96 -7.13
N TYR A 315 1.56 19.30 -7.96
CA TYR A 315 1.81 17.96 -8.48
C TYR A 315 2.87 17.93 -9.59
N GLY A 316 2.99 19.01 -10.38
CA GLY A 316 4.10 19.15 -11.32
C GLY A 316 5.46 19.17 -10.60
N SER A 317 5.50 19.61 -9.34
CA SER A 317 6.72 19.60 -8.53
C SER A 317 7.19 18.19 -8.13
N TYR A 318 6.35 17.16 -8.20
CA TYR A 318 6.79 15.77 -7.95
C TYR A 318 7.48 15.14 -9.16
N LYS A 319 7.30 15.72 -10.35
CA LYS A 319 7.91 15.20 -11.59
C LYS A 319 9.38 15.58 -11.67
N ASN A 320 10.14 14.81 -12.44
CA ASN A 320 11.56 15.08 -12.75
C ASN A 320 12.46 15.21 -11.50
N LYS A 321 12.22 14.36 -10.49
CA LYS A 321 13.02 14.26 -9.26
C LYS A 321 13.65 12.88 -9.07
N THR A 322 13.90 12.18 -10.17
CA THR A 322 14.40 10.81 -10.18
C THR A 322 15.83 10.71 -9.61
N GLU A 323 16.62 11.79 -9.71
CA GLU A 323 17.93 11.94 -9.07
C GLU A 323 17.83 11.94 -7.54
N LYS A 324 16.70 12.41 -7.00
CA LYS A 324 16.36 12.29 -5.58
C LYS A 324 15.58 11.02 -5.29
N ASN A 325 15.48 10.06 -6.22
CA ASN A 325 14.69 8.83 -6.07
C ASN A 325 13.22 9.12 -5.67
N ILE A 326 12.66 10.19 -6.23
CA ILE A 326 11.25 10.59 -6.10
C ILE A 326 10.59 10.34 -7.45
N HIS A 327 9.51 9.56 -7.45
CA HIS A 327 8.86 9.07 -8.66
C HIS A 327 7.37 9.41 -8.65
N PHE A 328 6.93 10.14 -9.67
CA PHE A 328 5.53 10.51 -9.83
C PHE A 328 4.73 9.38 -10.48
N VAL A 329 3.57 9.04 -9.90
CA VAL A 329 2.68 7.99 -10.40
C VAL A 329 1.35 8.61 -10.84
N PRO A 330 1.05 8.67 -12.16
CA PRO A 330 -0.15 9.32 -12.67
C PRO A 330 -1.41 8.51 -12.37
N PHE A 331 -2.53 9.20 -12.07
CA PHE A 331 -3.83 8.57 -11.82
C PHE A 331 -4.99 9.21 -12.56
N MET A 332 -4.80 10.31 -13.29
CA MET A 332 -5.92 11.04 -13.91
C MET A 332 -6.82 10.13 -14.75
N THR A 333 -6.23 9.32 -15.63
CA THR A 333 -6.95 8.41 -16.52
C THR A 333 -6.38 7.00 -16.49
N ASP A 334 -7.21 6.04 -16.88
CA ASP A 334 -6.78 4.68 -17.26
C ASP A 334 -6.02 4.69 -18.61
N GLU A 335 -5.63 3.51 -19.06
CA GLU A 335 -4.94 3.28 -20.34
C GLU A 335 -5.77 3.66 -21.58
N ASN A 336 -7.09 3.79 -21.44
CA ASN A 336 -8.01 4.15 -22.52
C ASN A 336 -8.37 5.65 -22.51
N GLY A 337 -7.78 6.43 -21.59
CA GLY A 337 -8.08 7.86 -21.43
C GLY A 337 -9.36 8.14 -20.63
N VAL A 338 -9.96 7.14 -19.98
CA VAL A 338 -11.13 7.31 -19.11
C VAL A 338 -10.67 7.76 -17.72
N ASN A 339 -11.33 8.75 -17.15
CA ASN A 339 -11.01 9.24 -15.81
C ASN A 339 -11.05 8.10 -14.78
N VAL A 340 -10.05 8.05 -13.89
CA VAL A 340 -10.08 7.08 -12.79
C VAL A 340 -11.26 7.38 -11.86
N PRO A 341 -12.08 6.36 -11.51
CA PRO A 341 -13.29 6.56 -10.73
C PRO A 341 -13.07 7.22 -9.36
N THR A 342 -13.96 8.15 -9.04
CA THR A 342 -14.03 8.86 -7.76
C THR A 342 -15.24 8.39 -6.94
N ASN A 343 -15.42 8.92 -5.74
CA ASN A 343 -16.62 8.67 -4.93
C ASN A 343 -17.91 9.29 -5.51
N LYS A 344 -17.88 9.89 -6.71
CA LYS A 344 -19.12 10.26 -7.41
C LYS A 344 -20.01 9.01 -7.58
N PRO A 345 -21.29 9.05 -7.19
CA PRO A 345 -22.21 7.93 -7.31
C PRO A 345 -22.25 7.27 -8.70
N GLU A 346 -22.13 8.06 -9.76
CA GLU A 346 -22.11 7.62 -11.15
C GLU A 346 -20.79 6.91 -11.55
N GLU A 347 -19.70 7.14 -10.83
CA GLU A 347 -18.38 6.53 -11.07
C GLU A 347 -18.10 5.33 -10.15
N ASP A 348 -18.84 5.21 -9.04
CA ASP A 348 -18.76 4.09 -8.11
C ASP A 348 -20.11 3.36 -7.99
N PRO A 349 -20.54 2.65 -9.05
CA PRO A 349 -21.83 1.96 -9.06
C PRO A 349 -21.83 0.70 -8.18
N ASP A 350 -23.02 0.28 -7.77
CA ASP A 350 -23.20 -1.04 -7.14
C ASP A 350 -22.79 -2.15 -8.12
N ILE A 351 -22.22 -3.23 -7.57
CA ILE A 351 -21.98 -4.49 -8.29
C ILE A 351 -22.61 -5.62 -7.45
N PRO A 352 -23.94 -5.82 -7.54
CA PRO A 352 -24.66 -6.74 -6.65
C PRO A 352 -24.16 -8.19 -6.72
N GLY A 353 -23.68 -8.63 -7.89
CA GLY A 353 -23.18 -9.99 -8.10
C GLY A 353 -21.97 -10.38 -7.23
N ILE A 354 -21.29 -9.40 -6.63
CA ILE A 354 -20.18 -9.62 -5.68
C ILE A 354 -20.46 -9.00 -4.31
N GLY A 355 -21.70 -8.60 -4.05
CA GLY A 355 -22.11 -7.94 -2.81
C GLY A 355 -21.52 -6.53 -2.60
N TYR A 356 -21.04 -5.88 -3.68
CA TYR A 356 -20.51 -4.53 -3.59
C TYR A 356 -21.61 -3.48 -3.76
N TYR A 357 -21.71 -2.57 -2.80
CA TYR A 357 -22.56 -1.38 -2.90
C TYR A 357 -21.66 -0.15 -2.92
N GLY A 358 -21.84 0.69 -3.92
CA GLY A 358 -20.98 1.84 -4.17
C GLY A 358 -21.40 3.09 -3.38
N SER A 359 -20.74 4.20 -3.66
CA SER A 359 -20.81 5.42 -2.85
C SER A 359 -22.20 6.08 -2.80
N LYS A 360 -23.13 5.76 -3.72
CA LYS A 360 -24.46 6.39 -3.81
C LYS A 360 -25.30 6.31 -2.53
N TRP A 361 -25.03 5.30 -1.69
CA TRP A 361 -25.74 5.10 -0.43
C TRP A 361 -25.29 6.05 0.68
N ARG A 362 -24.19 6.78 0.49
CA ARG A 362 -23.76 7.86 1.40
C ARG A 362 -24.28 9.19 0.85
N ASP A 363 -25.38 9.66 1.42
CA ASP A 363 -26.20 10.77 0.92
C ASP A 363 -26.15 12.03 1.80
N SER A 364 -25.39 12.01 2.89
CA SER A 364 -25.33 13.08 3.88
C SER A 364 -23.97 13.17 4.55
N SER A 365 -23.69 14.30 5.21
CA SER A 365 -22.44 14.50 5.97
C SER A 365 -22.25 13.55 7.14
N ALA A 366 -23.30 12.85 7.58
CA ALA A 366 -23.19 11.80 8.57
C ALA A 366 -22.56 10.51 8.00
N THR A 367 -22.59 10.33 6.68
CA THR A 367 -22.20 9.08 6.03
C THR A 367 -21.09 9.27 5.00
N TRP A 368 -21.00 10.40 4.28
CA TRP A 368 -19.90 10.66 3.34
C TRP A 368 -18.66 11.24 4.02
N THR A 369 -17.53 11.17 3.33
CA THR A 369 -16.25 11.76 3.76
C THR A 369 -16.18 13.26 3.48
N SER A 370 -16.78 13.71 2.37
CA SER A 370 -16.79 15.11 1.95
C SER A 370 -17.94 15.39 0.99
N GLN A 371 -18.42 16.63 0.97
CA GLN A 371 -19.44 17.06 0.01
C GLN A 371 -18.96 16.98 -1.45
N ASP A 372 -17.70 17.36 -1.71
CA ASP A 372 -17.09 17.25 -3.04
C ASP A 372 -16.74 15.78 -3.34
N ARG A 373 -17.71 14.99 -3.80
CA ARG A 373 -17.55 13.54 -4.00
C ARG A 373 -16.40 13.17 -4.95
N ALA A 374 -16.15 13.97 -5.99
CA ALA A 374 -15.05 13.73 -6.93
C ALA A 374 -13.66 14.05 -6.40
N SER A 375 -13.55 14.64 -5.20
CA SER A 375 -12.25 14.98 -4.61
C SER A 375 -11.47 13.76 -4.13
N HIS A 376 -12.11 12.58 -4.06
CA HIS A 376 -11.54 11.35 -3.53
C HIS A 376 -11.72 10.17 -4.49
N PHE A 377 -10.68 9.35 -4.66
CA PHE A 377 -10.79 8.09 -5.42
C PHE A 377 -11.77 7.12 -4.77
N SER A 378 -12.51 6.37 -5.60
CA SER A 378 -13.49 5.38 -5.15
C SER A 378 -12.83 4.19 -4.46
N THR A 379 -13.63 3.43 -3.71
CA THR A 379 -13.20 2.14 -3.13
C THR A 379 -12.72 1.19 -4.25
N TRP A 380 -13.43 1.14 -5.38
CA TRP A 380 -13.05 0.28 -6.50
C TRP A 380 -11.72 0.69 -7.14
N ALA A 381 -11.48 2.00 -7.34
CA ALA A 381 -10.23 2.52 -7.86
C ALA A 381 -9.03 2.18 -6.94
N ARG A 382 -9.23 2.25 -5.61
CA ARG A 382 -8.22 1.91 -4.60
C ARG A 382 -7.85 0.42 -4.62
N ARG A 383 -8.83 -0.47 -4.82
CA ARG A 383 -8.61 -1.93 -5.00
C ARG A 383 -7.87 -2.25 -6.31
N GLY A 384 -8.19 -1.52 -7.37
CA GLY A 384 -7.61 -1.71 -8.71
C GLY A 384 -6.49 -0.74 -9.02
N ILE A 385 -6.74 0.14 -9.99
CA ILE A 385 -5.73 0.92 -10.72
C ILE A 385 -4.77 1.74 -9.82
N ILE A 386 -5.26 2.29 -8.70
CA ILE A 386 -4.41 3.09 -7.80
C ILE A 386 -3.35 2.20 -7.16
N SER A 387 -3.75 1.07 -6.57
CA SER A 387 -2.79 0.14 -5.96
C SER A 387 -1.96 -0.62 -7.00
N ASP A 388 -2.49 -0.87 -8.20
CA ASP A 388 -1.70 -1.46 -9.31
C ASP A 388 -0.53 -0.58 -9.69
N ARG A 389 -0.79 0.71 -9.96
CA ARG A 389 0.23 1.66 -10.38
C ARG A 389 1.24 1.95 -9.26
N LEU A 390 0.78 2.07 -8.02
CA LEU A 390 1.67 2.26 -6.86
C LEU A 390 2.56 1.05 -6.60
N ALA A 391 2.00 -0.16 -6.57
CA ALA A 391 2.79 -1.38 -6.39
C ALA A 391 3.79 -1.58 -7.54
N THR A 392 3.37 -1.32 -8.78
CA THR A 392 4.25 -1.37 -9.95
C THR A 392 5.42 -0.39 -9.82
N ALA A 393 5.17 0.85 -9.41
CA ALA A 393 6.23 1.83 -9.19
C ALA A 393 7.19 1.40 -8.08
N ILE A 394 6.68 0.85 -6.98
CA ILE A 394 7.53 0.28 -5.90
C ILE A 394 8.42 -0.83 -6.45
N LEU A 395 7.87 -1.79 -7.21
CA LEU A 395 8.65 -2.89 -7.78
C LEU A 395 9.72 -2.40 -8.77
N ILE A 396 9.41 -1.38 -9.57
CA ILE A 396 10.37 -0.79 -10.51
C ILE A 396 11.53 -0.10 -9.78
N HIS A 397 11.25 0.66 -8.73
CA HIS A 397 12.25 1.56 -8.12
C HIS A 397 12.93 1.01 -6.87
N ALA A 398 12.27 0.12 -6.12
CA ALA A 398 12.86 -0.59 -4.99
C ALA A 398 13.33 -2.00 -5.36
N GLY A 399 12.63 -2.69 -6.27
CA GLY A 399 12.92 -4.09 -6.63
C GLY A 399 14.09 -4.28 -7.59
N ARG A 400 14.48 -3.25 -8.36
CA ARG A 400 15.61 -3.33 -9.32
C ARG A 400 16.98 -3.02 -8.70
N THR A 401 17.02 -2.38 -7.52
CA THR A 401 18.27 -1.94 -6.88
C THR A 401 18.91 -2.99 -5.98
N THR A 402 18.28 -4.14 -5.77
CA THR A 402 18.85 -5.26 -5.00
C THR A 402 19.89 -6.08 -5.77
N VAL A 403 20.20 -5.73 -7.02
CA VAL A 403 21.33 -6.32 -7.76
C VAL A 403 22.63 -5.60 -7.38
N LYS A 404 23.16 -5.90 -6.19
CA LYS A 404 24.60 -5.79 -5.95
C LYS A 404 25.17 -7.21 -5.96
N VAL A 405 25.52 -7.65 -7.16
CA VAL A 405 26.49 -8.74 -7.34
C VAL A 405 27.83 -8.12 -6.97
N ASP A 406 28.24 -8.18 -5.70
CA ASP A 406 29.63 -7.95 -5.27
C ASP A 406 29.75 -8.24 -3.76
N ALA A 407 29.96 -9.50 -3.41
CA ALA A 407 30.90 -9.95 -2.37
C ALA A 407 30.90 -11.49 -2.34
N PRO A 408 32.00 -12.16 -2.75
CA PRO A 408 32.15 -13.59 -2.49
C PRO A 408 32.47 -13.76 -1.01
N TYR A 409 31.63 -14.46 -0.26
CA TYR A 409 31.98 -14.93 1.08
C TYR A 409 32.53 -16.35 0.96
N PHE A 410 33.81 -16.48 1.27
CA PHE A 410 34.45 -17.73 1.73
C PHE A 410 33.94 -18.11 3.12
#